data_AF-A0A914C693-F1
#
_entry.id   AF-A0A914C693-F1
#
_cell.length_a   1.000
_cell.length_b   1.000
_cell.length_c   1.000
_cell.angle_alpha   90.00
_cell.angle_beta   90.00
_cell.angle_gamma   90.00
#
_symmetry.space_group_name_H-M   'P 1'
#
loop_
_entity.id
_entity.type
_entity.pdbx_description
1 polymer ?
#
loop_
_entity_poly.entity_id
_entity_poly.type
_entity_poly.pdbx_seq_one_letter_code
_entity_poly.pdbx_strand_id
1 'polypeptide(L)'
;MHTHSSFFNDRILSFSLWNTKPCIPPTRRKRCLFRIPFFTGKSTKIRGFDSFYGFYGAREGYFNHSAETKDPKTKKIISGLDLFNEVGGVSSPDFSKYGIYSTTLFANESMQVLKRHPKENPFFMYLAFQSVHVPLEVPFYYETFCEKLKNNRKRYVYC
;
A
#
# COMPACT_ATOMS: atom_id res chain seq x y z
N MET A 1 -15.68 12.56 -37.04
CA MET A 1 -14.37 13.08 -36.58
C MET A 1 -14.07 12.47 -35.22
N HIS A 2 -13.17 11.50 -35.20
CA HIS A 2 -12.68 10.87 -33.97
C HIS A 2 -11.64 11.79 -33.32
N THR A 3 -11.85 12.19 -32.07
CA THR A 3 -10.79 12.67 -31.19
C THR A 3 -10.63 11.68 -30.05
N HIS A 4 -9.66 10.79 -30.19
CA HIS A 4 -9.15 9.98 -29.10
C HIS A 4 -8.53 10.92 -28.06
N SER A 5 -9.20 11.11 -26.92
CA SER A 5 -8.56 11.56 -25.68
C SER A 5 -8.04 10.33 -24.96
N SER A 6 -6.90 9.81 -25.42
CA SER A 6 -6.00 9.03 -24.59
C SER A 6 -4.99 9.98 -23.97
N PHE A 7 -4.34 9.57 -22.87
CA PHE A 7 -3.36 10.32 -22.07
C PHE A 7 -3.96 11.10 -20.90
N PHE A 8 -4.14 10.43 -19.76
CA PHE A 8 -3.45 10.74 -18.49
C PHE A 8 -3.67 9.57 -17.54
N ASN A 9 -2.62 8.76 -17.31
CA ASN A 9 -2.59 7.62 -16.39
C ASN A 9 -1.50 7.90 -15.36
N ASP A 10 -1.71 8.92 -14.53
CA ASP A 10 -0.76 9.25 -13.47
C ASP A 10 -0.98 8.24 -12.33
N ARG A 11 0.05 7.41 -12.12
CA ARG A 11 0.10 6.32 -11.14
C ARG A 11 0.09 6.91 -9.73
N ILE A 12 -0.91 6.65 -8.91
CA ILE A 12 -0.89 6.99 -7.49
C ILE A 12 -0.67 5.70 -6.71
N LEU A 13 0.45 5.64 -6.00
CA LEU A 13 0.72 4.56 -5.05
C LEU A 13 0.07 4.98 -3.73
N SER A 14 -0.74 4.11 -3.15
CA SER A 14 -1.44 4.31 -1.87
C SER A 14 -1.42 3.00 -1.10
N PHE A 15 -1.22 3.04 0.21
CA PHE A 15 -1.26 1.86 1.06
C PHE A 15 -1.90 2.18 2.41
N SER A 16 -2.41 1.14 3.08
CA SER A 16 -3.33 1.28 4.19
C SER A 16 -2.62 1.61 5.51
N LEU A 17 -3.16 2.59 6.23
CA LEU A 17 -2.94 2.80 7.67
C LEU A 17 -4.30 3.03 8.34
N TRP A 18 -4.55 2.18 9.34
CA TRP A 18 -5.52 2.18 10.45
C TRP A 18 -6.73 3.13 10.45
N ASN A 19 -7.88 2.55 10.80
CA ASN A 19 -9.23 3.11 10.79
C ASN A 19 -9.60 3.70 12.17
N THR A 20 -10.13 4.92 12.25
CA THR A 20 -11.07 5.36 13.31
C THR A 20 -12.24 6.16 12.72
N LYS A 21 -13.44 6.03 13.33
CA LYS A 21 -14.79 6.44 12.88
C LYS A 21 -15.06 7.98 12.83
N PRO A 22 -16.22 8.45 12.27
CA PRO A 22 -16.36 9.75 11.58
C PRO A 22 -16.74 10.95 12.46
N CYS A 23 -16.48 12.17 11.97
CA CYS A 23 -17.01 13.42 12.53
C CYS A 23 -18.16 13.99 11.68
N ILE A 24 -19.30 14.23 12.33
CA ILE A 24 -20.37 15.14 11.89
C ILE A 24 -20.06 16.51 12.51
N PRO A 25 -19.98 17.63 11.75
CA PRO A 25 -19.78 18.97 12.33
C PRO A 25 -21.13 19.70 12.46
N PRO A 26 -21.30 20.65 13.40
CA PRO A 26 -20.64 21.95 13.24
C PRO A 26 -20.22 22.61 14.56
N THR A 27 -18.91 22.82 14.77
CA THR A 27 -18.35 24.12 15.21
C THR A 27 -16.83 24.06 15.34
N ARG A 28 -16.24 25.25 15.39
CA ARG A 28 -14.87 25.64 15.06
C ARG A 28 -13.76 24.87 15.80
N ARG A 29 -12.98 24.14 15.01
CA ARG A 29 -11.50 23.96 15.01
C ARG A 29 -11.23 22.60 14.36
N LYS A 30 -11.01 22.57 13.03
CA LYS A 30 -10.75 21.31 12.33
C LYS A 30 -9.29 21.20 11.95
N ARG A 31 -8.58 20.28 12.62
CA ARG A 31 -7.57 19.48 11.95
C ARG A 31 -8.35 18.49 11.07
N CYS A 32 -8.27 18.63 9.75
CA CYS A 32 -8.80 17.62 8.84
C CYS A 32 -7.95 16.36 8.99
N LEU A 33 -8.44 15.35 9.69
CA LEU A 33 -7.90 14.01 9.50
C LEU A 33 -8.44 13.47 8.18
N PHE A 34 -7.53 13.26 7.22
CA PHE A 34 -7.80 12.45 6.03
C PHE A 34 -8.18 11.05 6.49
N ARG A 35 -9.45 10.68 6.30
CA ARG A 35 -9.93 9.32 6.55
C ARG A 35 -9.87 8.55 5.25
N ILE A 36 -8.83 7.74 5.07
CA ILE A 36 -8.64 6.88 3.90
C ILE A 36 -9.30 5.52 4.19
N PRO A 37 -10.49 5.20 3.64
CA PRO A 37 -11.28 4.06 4.12
C PRO A 37 -11.11 2.83 3.21
N PHE A 38 -9.93 2.22 3.13
CA PHE A 38 -9.59 1.20 2.11
C PHE A 38 -10.33 -0.17 2.20
N PHE A 39 -11.13 -0.42 3.23
CA PHE A 39 -11.57 -1.78 3.62
C PHE A 39 -12.80 -2.41 2.93
N THR A 40 -13.31 -1.89 1.80
CA THR A 40 -14.59 -2.40 1.24
C THR A 40 -14.49 -3.15 -0.09
N GLY A 41 -13.30 -3.53 -0.56
CA GLY A 41 -13.14 -4.17 -1.88
C GLY A 41 -13.72 -3.35 -3.04
N LYS A 42 -13.85 -2.03 -2.85
CA LYS A 42 -14.30 -1.10 -3.88
C LYS A 42 -13.09 -0.39 -4.44
N SER A 43 -13.05 -0.31 -5.76
CA SER A 43 -12.10 0.44 -6.59
C SER A 43 -11.70 1.78 -5.95
N THR A 44 -10.41 2.07 -5.96
CA THR A 44 -9.81 3.32 -5.47
C THR A 44 -10.24 4.54 -6.29
N LYS A 45 -10.64 4.34 -7.56
CA LYS A 45 -11.24 5.39 -8.40
C LYS A 45 -12.43 6.07 -7.77
N ILE A 46 -13.36 5.31 -7.17
CA ILE A 46 -14.55 5.92 -6.53
C ILE A 46 -14.21 6.66 -5.23
N ARG A 47 -12.93 6.72 -4.83
CA ARG A 47 -12.41 7.33 -3.61
C ARG A 47 -11.46 8.50 -3.89
N GLY A 48 -11.34 8.93 -5.15
CA GLY A 48 -10.61 10.13 -5.55
C GLY A 48 -9.16 9.91 -5.96
N PHE A 49 -8.76 8.67 -6.26
CA PHE A 49 -7.45 8.36 -6.83
C PHE A 49 -7.60 7.93 -8.29
N ASP A 50 -6.82 8.51 -9.20
CA ASP A 50 -6.88 8.17 -10.63
C ASP A 50 -6.38 6.76 -10.94
N SER A 51 -5.48 6.28 -10.09
CA SER A 51 -4.91 4.94 -10.15
C SER A 51 -4.42 4.51 -8.78
N PHE A 52 -4.16 3.21 -8.64
CA PHE A 52 -3.67 2.59 -7.42
C PHE A 52 -2.70 1.48 -7.75
N TYR A 53 -1.64 1.36 -6.96
CA TYR A 53 -0.82 0.17 -6.97
C TYR A 53 -0.50 -0.20 -5.53
N GLY A 54 -0.90 -1.41 -5.13
CA GLY A 54 -0.70 -1.88 -3.78
C GLY A 54 -1.70 -2.93 -3.30
N PHE A 55 -1.86 -3.02 -1.99
CA PHE A 55 -2.71 -4.02 -1.34
C PHE A 55 -3.94 -3.42 -0.67
N TYR A 56 -5.05 -4.16 -0.64
CA TYR A 56 -6.31 -3.69 -0.04
C TYR A 56 -6.41 -4.01 1.45
N GLY A 57 -5.75 -5.08 1.90
CA GLY A 57 -5.73 -5.55 3.27
C GLY A 57 -4.99 -4.61 4.23
N ALA A 58 -4.97 -5.01 5.50
CA ALA A 58 -4.22 -4.32 6.56
C ALA A 58 -2.74 -4.75 6.60
N ARG A 59 -2.45 -5.90 6.01
CA ARG A 59 -1.20 -6.65 6.13
C ARG A 59 -1.12 -7.66 4.99
N GLU A 60 0.07 -7.81 4.44
CA GLU A 60 0.48 -8.91 3.56
C GLU A 60 1.87 -9.43 4.00
N GLY A 61 2.43 -10.42 3.31
CA GLY A 61 3.87 -10.73 3.43
C GLY A 61 4.70 -9.76 2.58
N TYR A 62 5.89 -9.39 3.04
CA TYR A 62 6.73 -8.38 2.37
C TYR A 62 7.29 -8.87 1.04
N PHE A 63 7.43 -10.17 0.85
CA PHE A 63 8.01 -10.78 -0.36
C PHE A 63 6.99 -11.50 -1.23
N ASN A 64 5.99 -12.16 -0.63
CA ASN A 64 5.00 -12.93 -1.37
C ASN A 64 3.74 -12.13 -1.70
N HIS A 65 3.57 -10.96 -1.09
CA HIS A 65 2.40 -10.08 -1.23
C HIS A 65 1.06 -10.79 -1.02
N SER A 66 1.05 -11.81 -0.15
CA SER A 66 -0.18 -12.55 0.17
C SER A 66 -0.76 -12.08 1.50
N ALA A 67 -2.07 -11.88 1.55
CA ALA A 67 -2.81 -11.67 2.78
C ALA A 67 -3.45 -12.97 3.25
N GLU A 68 -3.37 -13.21 4.56
CA GLU A 68 -4.02 -14.33 5.22
C GLU A 68 -5.33 -13.89 5.86
N THR A 69 -6.39 -14.66 5.65
CA THR A 69 -7.68 -14.45 6.31
C THR A 69 -8.24 -15.76 6.83
N LYS A 70 -8.97 -15.69 7.94
CA LYS A 70 -9.64 -16.85 8.51
C LYS A 70 -11.03 -16.98 7.92
N ASP A 71 -11.29 -18.10 7.26
CA ASP A 71 -12.62 -18.41 6.74
C ASP A 71 -13.63 -18.48 7.91
N PRO A 72 -14.70 -17.66 7.90
CA PRO A 72 -15.71 -17.66 8.95
C PRO A 72 -16.41 -19.02 9.13
N LYS A 73 -16.59 -19.78 8.03
CA LYS A 73 -17.31 -21.05 7.98
C LYS A 73 -16.41 -22.22 8.34
N THR A 74 -15.28 -22.37 7.64
CA THR A 74 -14.41 -23.53 7.82
C THR A 74 -13.37 -23.36 8.93
N LYS A 75 -13.20 -22.13 9.46
CA LYS A 75 -12.16 -21.73 10.42
C LYS A 75 -10.72 -21.97 9.95
N LYS A 76 -10.52 -22.33 8.67
CA LYS A 76 -9.21 -22.50 8.06
C LYS A 76 -8.60 -21.15 7.71
N ILE A 77 -7.27 -21.08 7.72
CA ILE A 77 -6.53 -19.94 7.19
C ILE A 77 -6.49 -20.11 5.67
N ILE A 78 -6.92 -19.07 4.96
CA ILE A 78 -6.82 -18.97 3.51
C ILE A 78 -5.81 -17.87 3.23
N SER A 79 -4.85 -18.16 2.33
CA SER A 79 -3.89 -17.18 1.83
C SER A 79 -4.18 -16.90 0.36
N GLY A 80 -4.07 -15.64 -0.04
CA GLY A 80 -4.24 -15.20 -1.42
C GLY A 80 -3.40 -13.96 -1.70
N LEU A 81 -3.01 -13.77 -2.96
CA LEU A 81 -2.32 -12.56 -3.39
C LEU A 81 -3.21 -11.33 -3.13
N ASP A 82 -2.65 -10.32 -2.49
CA ASP A 82 -3.29 -9.03 -2.23
C ASP A 82 -2.48 -7.89 -2.86
N LEU A 83 -1.94 -8.07 -4.06
CA LEU A 83 -1.24 -7.01 -4.79
C LEU A 83 -1.95 -6.68 -6.08
N PHE A 84 -2.38 -5.43 -6.25
CA PHE A 84 -3.21 -5.00 -7.35
C PHE A 84 -2.67 -3.74 -8.01
N ASN A 85 -2.87 -3.68 -9.32
CA ASN A 85 -2.74 -2.49 -10.13
C ASN A 85 -4.14 -2.06 -10.58
N GLU A 86 -4.53 -0.84 -10.24
CA GLU A 86 -5.79 -0.27 -10.65
C GLU A 86 -5.56 0.97 -11.51
N VAL A 87 -6.15 0.97 -12.70
CA VAL A 87 -6.09 2.10 -13.62
C VAL A 87 -7.47 2.32 -14.20
N GLY A 88 -7.99 3.55 -14.10
CA GLY A 88 -9.30 3.88 -14.66
C GLY A 88 -10.47 3.12 -14.02
N GLY A 89 -10.27 2.53 -12.82
CA GLY A 89 -11.28 1.76 -12.09
C GLY A 89 -11.26 0.25 -12.35
N VAL A 90 -10.34 -0.22 -13.21
CA VAL A 90 -10.13 -1.65 -13.48
C VAL A 90 -8.95 -2.12 -12.63
N SER A 91 -9.21 -3.05 -11.70
CA SER A 91 -8.20 -3.62 -10.80
C SER A 91 -7.75 -4.98 -11.30
N SER A 92 -6.45 -5.18 -11.49
CA SER A 92 -5.84 -6.46 -11.86
C SER A 92 -4.78 -6.89 -10.84
N PRO A 93 -4.75 -8.18 -10.44
CA PRO A 93 -3.70 -8.69 -9.56
C PRO A 93 -2.33 -8.72 -10.28
N ASP A 94 -1.25 -8.41 -9.55
CA ASP A 94 0.12 -8.45 -10.06
C ASP A 94 0.91 -9.62 -9.45
N PHE A 95 0.94 -10.74 -10.17
CA PHE A 95 1.68 -11.94 -9.77
C PHE A 95 3.20 -11.83 -10.04
N SER A 96 3.66 -10.78 -10.73
CA SER A 96 5.06 -10.68 -11.19
C SER A 96 6.04 -10.28 -10.09
N LYS A 97 5.55 -9.91 -8.90
CA LYS A 97 6.37 -9.33 -7.81
C LYS A 97 6.75 -10.30 -6.72
N TYR A 98 6.48 -11.59 -6.89
CA TYR A 98 6.89 -12.60 -5.92
C TYR A 98 8.41 -12.56 -5.70
N GLY A 99 8.82 -12.51 -4.42
CA GLY A 99 10.22 -12.44 -4.01
C GLY A 99 10.81 -11.03 -3.99
N ILE A 100 10.05 -9.99 -4.36
CA ILE A 100 10.51 -8.60 -4.30
C ILE A 100 10.06 -7.99 -2.98
N TYR A 101 10.98 -7.34 -2.26
CA TYR A 101 10.67 -6.71 -0.98
C TYR A 101 9.74 -5.49 -1.16
N SER A 102 8.59 -5.49 -0.50
CA SER A 102 7.50 -4.52 -0.69
C SER A 102 7.95 -3.06 -0.52
N THR A 103 8.79 -2.76 0.46
CA THR A 103 9.35 -1.41 0.65
C THR A 103 10.12 -0.93 -0.59
N THR A 104 10.97 -1.79 -1.16
CA THR A 104 11.72 -1.43 -2.38
C THR A 104 10.84 -1.41 -3.62
N LEU A 105 9.84 -2.30 -3.71
CA LEU A 105 8.85 -2.31 -4.78
C LEU A 105 8.12 -0.98 -4.86
N PHE A 106 7.51 -0.54 -3.76
CA PHE A 106 6.70 0.67 -3.74
C PHE A 106 7.54 1.94 -3.89
N ALA A 107 8.77 1.96 -3.37
CA ALA A 107 9.71 3.05 -3.61
C ALA A 107 10.07 3.15 -5.11
N ASN A 108 10.37 2.02 -5.75
CA ASN A 108 10.73 1.98 -7.17
C ASN A 108 9.56 2.38 -8.08
N GLU A 109 8.36 1.89 -7.81
CA GLU A 109 7.16 2.34 -8.53
C GLU A 109 6.93 3.84 -8.32
N SER A 110 7.11 4.37 -7.11
CA SER A 110 6.95 5.81 -6.82
C SER A 110 7.94 6.65 -7.62
N MET A 111 9.18 6.20 -7.70
CA MET A 111 10.20 6.84 -8.54
C MET A 111 9.84 6.78 -10.03
N GLN A 112 9.25 5.68 -10.51
CA GLN A 112 8.79 5.59 -11.89
C GLN A 112 7.65 6.57 -12.19
N VAL A 113 6.73 6.78 -11.25
CA VAL A 113 5.68 7.81 -11.36
C VAL A 113 6.32 9.18 -11.51
N LEU A 114 7.16 9.55 -10.53
CA LEU A 114 7.84 10.85 -10.51
C LEU A 114 8.66 11.11 -11.78
N LYS A 115 9.29 10.08 -12.35
CA LYS A 115 10.07 10.20 -13.60
C LYS A 115 9.22 10.38 -14.85
N ARG A 116 8.02 9.79 -14.89
CA ARG A 116 7.11 9.87 -16.05
C ARG A 116 6.18 11.08 -15.99
N HIS A 117 5.98 11.64 -14.80
CA HIS A 117 5.06 12.73 -14.56
C HIS A 117 5.52 14.05 -15.23
N PRO A 118 4.67 14.71 -16.04
CA PRO A 118 4.98 16.03 -16.59
C PRO A 118 5.12 17.07 -15.48
N LYS A 119 6.20 17.85 -15.48
CA LYS A 119 6.49 18.82 -14.42
C LYS A 119 5.48 19.96 -14.36
N GLU A 120 4.79 20.20 -15.47
CA GLU A 120 3.84 21.28 -15.69
C GLU A 120 2.48 20.99 -15.02
N ASN A 121 2.20 19.71 -14.73
CA ASN A 121 0.94 19.30 -14.11
C ASN A 121 1.15 19.05 -12.62
N PRO A 122 0.38 19.69 -11.72
CA PRO A 122 0.39 19.30 -10.32
C PRO A 122 -0.24 17.92 -10.16
N PHE A 123 0.36 17.07 -9.33
CA PHE A 123 -0.24 15.79 -8.94
C PHE A 123 -0.09 15.55 -7.44
N PHE A 124 -0.86 14.59 -6.93
CA PHE A 124 -0.83 14.17 -5.54
C PHE A 124 -0.47 12.69 -5.47
N MET A 125 0.52 12.35 -4.64
CA MET A 125 0.93 10.96 -4.38
C MET A 125 0.88 10.67 -2.89
N TYR A 126 0.26 9.54 -2.53
CA TYR A 126 0.11 9.12 -1.13
C TYR A 126 0.91 7.84 -0.85
N LEU A 127 2.23 7.96 -0.74
CA LEU A 127 3.07 6.79 -0.46
C LEU A 127 2.96 6.34 1.02
N ALA A 128 2.22 5.27 1.26
CA ALA A 128 2.19 4.61 2.56
C ALA A 128 3.00 3.31 2.49
N PHE A 129 3.91 3.07 3.42
CA PHE A 129 4.64 1.81 3.42
C PHE A 129 3.94 0.79 4.31
N GLN A 130 4.06 -0.49 3.94
CA GLN A 130 3.77 -1.60 4.85
C GLN A 130 4.70 -1.55 6.08
N SER A 131 5.95 -1.11 5.87
CA SER A 131 6.96 -0.95 6.91
C SER A 131 6.47 -0.06 8.06
N VAL A 132 6.56 -0.46 9.33
CA VAL A 132 7.23 -1.66 9.89
C VAL A 132 6.23 -2.68 10.46
N HIS A 133 5.07 -2.82 9.81
CA HIS A 133 4.04 -3.73 10.27
C HIS A 133 4.51 -5.19 10.19
N VAL A 134 3.96 -6.07 11.03
CA VAL A 134 4.18 -7.52 10.93
C VAL A 134 3.71 -8.05 9.57
N PRO A 135 4.29 -9.15 9.03
CA PRO A 135 5.37 -9.98 9.60
C PRO A 135 6.70 -9.23 9.69
N LEU A 136 7.58 -9.67 10.59
CA LEU A 136 8.91 -9.08 10.73
C LEU A 136 9.81 -9.73 9.68
N GLU A 137 9.85 -9.10 8.51
CA GLU A 137 10.58 -9.59 7.34
C GLU A 137 11.45 -8.47 6.77
N VAL A 138 12.69 -8.80 6.44
CA VAL A 138 13.64 -7.87 5.85
C VAL A 138 14.61 -8.63 4.94
N PRO A 139 15.19 -8.02 3.89
CA PRO A 139 16.26 -8.65 3.14
C PRO A 139 17.48 -8.94 4.03
N PHE A 140 18.13 -10.09 3.83
CA PHE A 140 19.30 -10.54 4.60
C PHE A 140 20.38 -9.48 4.80
N TYR A 141 20.63 -8.64 3.79
CA TYR A 141 21.56 -7.50 3.90
C TYR A 141 21.28 -6.62 5.13
N TYR A 142 20.01 -6.35 5.44
CA TYR A 142 19.62 -5.52 6.57
C TYR A 142 19.76 -6.24 7.92
N GLU A 143 19.65 -7.58 7.95
CA GLU A 143 19.85 -8.38 9.17
C GLU A 143 21.28 -8.23 9.70
N THR A 144 22.27 -8.09 8.81
CA THR A 144 23.68 -7.94 9.20
C THR A 144 23.94 -6.71 10.09
N PHE A 145 23.10 -5.66 10.01
CA PHE A 145 23.24 -4.50 10.88
C PHE A 145 22.83 -4.80 12.33
N CYS A 146 22.01 -5.82 12.53
CA CYS A 146 21.53 -6.21 13.84
C CYS A 146 22.53 -7.05 14.64
N GLU A 147 23.47 -7.72 13.98
CA GLU A 147 24.53 -8.49 14.66
C GLU A 147 25.35 -7.62 15.62
N LYS A 148 25.44 -6.31 15.32
CA LYS A 148 26.15 -5.32 16.13
C LYS A 148 25.38 -4.90 17.39
N LEU A 149 24.09 -5.23 17.48
CA LEU A 149 23.25 -4.87 18.62
C LEU A 149 23.46 -5.88 19.75
N LYS A 150 24.03 -5.41 20.86
CA LYS A 150 24.21 -6.24 22.07
C LYS A 150 22.86 -6.66 22.62
N ASN A 151 22.71 -7.96 22.86
CA ASN A 151 21.48 -8.53 23.39
C ASN A 151 21.18 -7.93 24.78
N ASN A 152 20.00 -7.32 24.93
CA ASN A 152 19.59 -6.66 26.18
C ASN A 152 18.29 -7.31 26.66
N ARG A 153 18.31 -7.91 27.86
CA ARG A 153 17.15 -8.58 28.45
C ARG A 153 15.93 -7.67 28.67
N LYS A 154 16.09 -6.34 28.59
CA LYS A 154 15.00 -5.34 28.69
C LYS A 154 14.47 -4.86 27.33
N ARG A 155 15.08 -5.26 26.20
CA ARG A 155 14.69 -4.81 24.86
C ARG A 155 14.77 -5.97 23.86
N TYR A 156 13.62 -6.35 23.32
CA TYR A 156 13.58 -7.22 22.15
C TYR A 156 14.05 -6.45 20.93
N VAL A 157 15.02 -7.01 20.22
CA VAL A 157 15.52 -6.51 18.95
C VAL A 157 14.89 -7.38 17.88
N TYR A 158 14.22 -6.73 16.93
CA TYR A 158 13.58 -7.39 15.81
C TYR A 158 14.29 -6.97 14.53
N CYS A 159 14.74 -7.99 13.84
CA CYS A 159 15.33 -8.02 12.52
C CYS A 159 14.61 -9.19 11.86
#